data_AF-A0A2W4LXS6-F1
#
_entry.id   AF-A0A2W4LXS6-F1
#
_cell.length_a   1.000
_cell.length_b   1.000
_cell.length_c   1.000
_cell.angle_alpha   90.00
_cell.angle_beta   90.00
_cell.angle_gamma   90.00
#
_symmetry.space_group_name_H-M   'P 1'
#
loop_
_entity.id
_entity.type
_entity.pdbx_description
1 polymer ?
#
loop_
_entity_poly.entity_id
_entity_poly.type
_entity_poly.pdbx_seq_one_letter_code
_entity_poly.pdbx_strand_id
1 'polypeptide(L)'
;MGLSPLQLDLSAQRHSEPARSAAWPPATSLGDLLRRAEIADDMAALEQMLLARTASRSQLLAEAGEHTMAAGGKRIRAALVLLSAHLGEYSF
;
A
#
# COMPACT_ATOMS: atom_id res chain seq x y z
N MET A 1 -10.52 48.80 24.73
CA MET A 1 -9.19 48.18 24.62
C MET A 1 -9.36 46.69 24.92
N GLY A 2 -9.28 45.83 23.90
CA GLY A 2 -9.43 44.39 24.06
C GLY A 2 -9.89 43.67 22.79
N LEU A 3 -8.92 43.24 21.97
CA LEU A 3 -8.79 41.92 21.29
C LEU A 3 -10.04 41.36 20.55
N SER A 4 -10.07 40.93 19.29
CA SER A 4 -9.08 40.64 18.24
C SER A 4 -9.81 40.48 16.89
N PRO A 5 -9.22 40.88 15.74
CA PRO A 5 -9.73 40.59 14.41
C PRO A 5 -9.16 39.24 13.92
N LEU A 6 -9.74 38.12 14.35
CA LEU A 6 -9.34 36.78 13.86
C LEU A 6 -10.56 35.87 13.64
N GLN A 7 -11.65 36.42 13.11
CA GLN A 7 -12.59 35.63 12.31
C GLN A 7 -12.14 35.73 10.84
N LEU A 8 -10.94 35.21 10.56
CA LEU A 8 -10.54 34.89 9.19
C LEU A 8 -11.45 33.77 8.70
N ASP A 9 -12.53 34.19 8.03
CA ASP A 9 -13.04 33.67 6.77
C ASP A 9 -12.73 32.21 6.39
N LEU A 10 -12.97 31.27 7.32
CA LEU A 10 -12.99 29.83 7.07
C LEU A 10 -14.20 29.39 6.22
N SER A 11 -15.10 30.33 5.91
CA SER A 11 -16.31 30.10 5.12
C SER A 11 -16.11 30.28 3.62
N ALA A 12 -15.11 31.05 3.16
CA ALA A 12 -14.89 31.36 1.75
C ALA A 12 -14.10 30.29 0.97
N GLN A 13 -13.48 29.32 1.65
CA GLN A 13 -12.72 28.23 1.01
C GLN A 13 -13.55 26.97 0.66
N ARG A 14 -14.89 27.05 0.69
CA ARG A 14 -15.76 25.99 0.15
C ARG A 14 -16.02 26.11 -1.36
N HIS A 15 -15.33 27.02 -2.06
CA HIS A 15 -15.37 27.12 -3.51
C HIS A 15 -14.16 26.43 -4.13
N SER A 16 -14.26 25.11 -4.23
CA SER A 16 -14.04 24.29 -5.45
C SER A 16 -13.73 22.86 -5.01
N GLU A 17 -14.76 22.13 -4.58
CA GLU A 17 -14.74 20.68 -4.73
C GLU A 17 -14.61 20.41 -6.23
N PRO A 18 -13.48 19.88 -6.75
CA PRO A 18 -13.47 19.41 -8.11
C PRO A 18 -14.48 18.27 -8.15
N ALA A 19 -15.50 18.46 -8.98
CA ALA A 19 -16.46 17.45 -9.34
C ALA A 19 -15.73 16.15 -9.67
N ARG A 20 -15.89 15.15 -8.78
CA ARG A 20 -16.05 13.71 -9.03
C ARG A 20 -15.69 12.98 -7.75
N SER A 21 -16.69 12.78 -6.89
CA SER A 21 -16.86 11.42 -6.36
C SER A 21 -17.20 10.55 -7.58
N ALA A 22 -16.18 10.23 -8.38
CA ALA A 22 -16.28 9.10 -9.27
C ALA A 22 -16.50 7.94 -8.29
N ALA A 23 -17.73 7.42 -8.25
CA ALA A 23 -18.05 6.28 -7.43
C ALA A 23 -17.05 5.18 -7.81
N TRP A 24 -15.98 5.03 -7.03
CA TRP A 24 -14.99 4.00 -7.29
C TRP A 24 -15.77 2.70 -7.12
N PRO A 25 -15.85 1.86 -8.17
CA PRO A 25 -16.51 0.58 -8.01
C PRO A 25 -15.83 -0.13 -6.83
N PRO A 26 -16.59 -0.66 -5.86
CA PRO A 26 -16.01 -1.27 -4.68
C PRO A 26 -15.07 -2.37 -5.13
N ALA A 27 -13.84 -2.35 -4.62
CA ALA A 27 -12.91 -3.41 -4.96
C ALA A 27 -13.43 -4.73 -4.41
N THR A 28 -13.49 -5.73 -5.28
CA THR A 28 -14.16 -7.00 -4.95
C THR A 28 -13.20 -7.98 -4.26
N SER A 29 -11.90 -7.70 -4.30
CA SER A 29 -10.85 -8.46 -3.63
C SER A 29 -9.60 -7.62 -3.37
N LEU A 30 -8.72 -8.10 -2.49
CA LEU A 30 -7.40 -7.49 -2.30
C LEU A 30 -6.58 -7.51 -3.59
N GLY A 31 -6.65 -8.58 -4.38
CA GLY A 31 -5.92 -8.66 -5.65
C GLY A 31 -6.37 -7.60 -6.66
N ASP A 32 -7.65 -7.25 -6.66
CA ASP A 32 -8.19 -6.16 -7.48
C ASP A 32 -7.65 -4.78 -7.01
N LEU A 33 -7.60 -4.53 -5.70
CA LEU A 33 -6.97 -3.33 -5.15
C LEU A 33 -5.51 -3.19 -5.56
N LEU A 34 -4.73 -4.27 -5.46
CA LEU A 34 -3.30 -4.25 -5.81
C LEU A 34 -3.06 -3.96 -7.29
N ARG A 35 -3.91 -4.48 -8.18
CA ARG A 35 -3.84 -4.19 -9.63
C ARG A 35 -4.20 -2.74 -9.94
N ARG A 36 -5.26 -2.22 -9.32
CA ARG A 36 -5.68 -0.82 -9.49
C ARG A 36 -4.65 0.17 -8.97
N ALA A 37 -3.91 -0.20 -7.94
CA ALA A 37 -2.80 0.56 -7.41
C ALA A 37 -1.48 0.32 -8.16
N GLU A 38 -1.48 -0.45 -9.26
CA GLU A 38 -0.33 -0.72 -10.12
C GLU A 38 0.90 -1.35 -9.42
N ILE A 39 0.68 -2.00 -8.26
CA ILE A 39 1.74 -2.67 -7.47
C ILE A 39 1.66 -4.20 -7.55
N ALA A 40 0.79 -4.75 -8.40
CA ALA A 40 0.60 -6.20 -8.50
C ALA A 40 1.86 -6.93 -9.03
N ASP A 41 2.57 -6.32 -9.97
CA ASP A 41 3.81 -6.90 -10.53
C ASP A 41 4.96 -6.84 -9.51
N ASP A 42 5.08 -5.74 -8.77
CA ASP A 42 6.03 -5.63 -7.66
C ASP A 42 5.76 -6.65 -6.56
N MET A 43 4.49 -6.93 -6.27
CA MET A 43 4.09 -8.00 -5.34
C MET A 43 4.51 -9.38 -5.85
N ALA A 44 4.39 -9.65 -7.15
CA ALA A 44 4.87 -10.90 -7.74
C ALA A 44 6.40 -11.02 -7.65
N ALA A 45 7.12 -9.94 -7.95
CA ALA A 45 8.57 -9.89 -7.81
C ALA A 45 9.01 -10.09 -6.35
N LEU A 46 8.28 -9.52 -5.39
CA LEU A 46 8.53 -9.68 -3.96
C LEU A 46 8.31 -11.12 -3.49
N GLU A 47 7.27 -11.81 -3.98
CA GLU A 47 7.07 -13.24 -3.66
C GLU A 47 8.24 -14.10 -4.17
N GLN A 48 8.72 -13.85 -5.39
CA GLN A 48 9.90 -14.53 -5.92
C GLN A 48 11.15 -14.25 -5.07
N MET A 49 11.31 -13.02 -4.60
CA MET A 49 12.42 -12.65 -3.72
C MET A 49 12.32 -13.32 -2.36
N LEU A 50 11.12 -13.40 -1.77
CA LEU A 50 10.90 -14.12 -0.51
C LEU A 50 11.26 -15.60 -0.65
N LEU A 51 10.80 -16.27 -1.71
CA LEU A 51 11.15 -17.66 -1.98
C LEU A 51 12.66 -17.86 -2.07
N ALA A 52 13.35 -17.03 -2.87
CA ALA A 52 14.80 -17.10 -3.04
C ALA A 52 15.56 -16.85 -1.73
N ARG A 53 15.07 -15.95 -0.87
CA ARG A 53 15.71 -15.57 0.40
C ARG A 53 15.45 -16.56 1.52
N THR A 54 14.37 -17.33 1.45
CA THR A 54 14.03 -18.34 2.48
C THR A 54 14.73 -19.67 2.21
N ALA A 55 15.33 -19.85 1.03
CA ALA A 55 16.17 -20.99 0.72
C ALA A 55 17.35 -21.10 1.71
N SER A 56 17.52 -22.29 2.28
CA SER A 56 18.55 -22.56 3.29
C SER A 56 19.32 -23.83 2.95
N ARG A 57 20.60 -23.87 3.34
CA ARG A 57 21.43 -25.09 3.25
C ARG A 57 21.11 -26.11 4.35
N SER A 58 20.47 -25.66 5.43
CA SER A 58 19.97 -26.55 6.48
C SER A 58 18.63 -27.11 6.05
N GLN A 59 18.52 -28.45 6.01
CA GLN A 59 17.31 -29.14 5.59
C GLN A 59 16.11 -28.76 6.45
N LEU A 60 16.27 -28.70 7.78
CA LEU A 60 15.18 -28.30 8.69
C LEU A 60 14.66 -26.88 8.42
N LEU A 61 15.57 -25.94 8.12
CA LEU A 61 15.18 -24.57 7.82
C LEU A 61 14.55 -24.44 6.43
N ALA A 62 15.00 -25.25 5.47
CA ALA A 62 14.40 -25.32 4.15
C ALA A 62 12.94 -25.82 4.22
N GLU A 63 12.71 -26.94 4.90
CA GLU A 63 11.37 -27.52 5.08
C GLU A 63 10.43 -26.56 5.84
N ALA A 64 10.91 -25.94 6.93
CA ALA A 64 10.12 -24.96 7.66
C ALA A 64 9.81 -23.70 6.83
N GLY A 65 10.78 -23.24 6.02
CA GLY A 65 10.63 -22.10 5.12
C GLY A 65 9.61 -22.37 4.02
N GLU A 66 9.74 -23.51 3.33
CA GLU A 66 8.79 -23.95 2.31
C GLU A 66 7.38 -24.10 2.87
N HIS A 67 7.24 -24.73 4.05
CA HIS A 67 5.94 -24.88 4.69
C HIS A 67 5.30 -23.53 5.04
N THR A 68 6.08 -22.60 5.59
CA THR A 68 5.61 -21.25 5.95
C THR A 68 5.21 -20.44 4.71
N MET A 69 5.98 -20.55 3.62
CA MET A 69 5.68 -19.86 2.37
C MET A 69 4.44 -20.44 1.69
N ALA A 70 4.32 -21.77 1.64
CA ALA A 70 3.17 -22.48 1.05
C ALA A 70 1.87 -22.28 1.84
N ALA A 71 1.95 -22.16 3.17
CA ALA A 71 0.82 -21.78 4.01
C ALA A 71 0.26 -20.38 3.64
N GLY A 72 1.04 -19.59 2.91
CA GLY A 72 0.57 -18.34 2.35
C GLY A 72 0.41 -17.28 3.43
N GLY A 73 -0.50 -16.34 3.15
CA GLY A 73 -0.83 -15.21 4.01
C GLY A 73 -1.18 -13.98 3.19
N LYS A 74 -1.65 -12.91 3.84
CA LYS A 74 -2.27 -11.77 3.14
C LYS A 74 -1.28 -10.75 2.57
N ARG A 75 -0.01 -10.80 3.00
CA ARG A 75 1.10 -9.91 2.58
C ARG A 75 0.79 -8.42 2.66
N ILE A 76 -0.15 -8.04 3.54
CA ILE A 76 -0.58 -6.64 3.73
C ILE A 76 0.60 -5.73 4.07
N ARG A 77 1.55 -6.20 4.88
CA ARG A 77 2.76 -5.44 5.22
C ARG A 77 3.61 -5.10 4.00
N ALA A 78 3.83 -6.06 3.12
CA ALA A 78 4.59 -5.84 1.88
C ALA A 78 3.85 -4.89 0.93
N ALA A 79 2.54 -5.12 0.75
CA ALA A 79 1.70 -4.24 -0.07
C ALA A 79 1.70 -2.79 0.42
N LEU A 80 1.64 -2.56 1.73
CA LEU A 80 1.71 -1.21 2.30
C LEU A 80 3.06 -0.55 2.02
N VAL A 81 4.17 -1.28 2.15
CA VAL A 81 5.51 -0.74 1.85
C VAL A 81 5.63 -0.37 0.37
N LEU A 82 5.18 -1.24 -0.54
CA LEU A 82 5.20 -0.97 -1.98
C LEU A 82 4.31 0.21 -2.33
N LEU A 83 3.12 0.31 -1.74
CA LEU A 83 2.23 1.46 -1.95
C LEU A 83 2.87 2.75 -1.43
N SER A 84 3.51 2.74 -0.26
CA SER A 84 4.23 3.90 0.27
C SER A 84 5.38 4.32 -0.64
N ALA A 85 6.12 3.36 -1.21
CA ALA A 85 7.19 3.65 -2.16
C ALA A 85 6.64 4.20 -3.49
N HIS A 86 5.52 3.67 -3.98
CA HIS A 86 4.87 4.10 -5.22
C HIS A 86 4.28 5.52 -5.11
N LEU A 87 3.75 5.87 -3.93
CA LEU A 87 3.19 7.21 -3.66
C LEU A 87 4.24 8.23 -3.20
N GLY A 88 5.40 7.78 -2.76
CA GLY A 88 6.45 8.65 -2.23
C GLY A 88 7.36 9.15 -3.33
N GLU A 89 7.49 10.46 -3.46
CA GLU A 89 8.60 11.06 -4.21
C GLU A 89 9.84 11.06 -3.32
N TYR A 90 10.75 10.13 -3.58
CA TYR A 90 12.04 10.07 -2.90
C TYR A 90 13.10 10.80 -3.73
N SER A 91 13.53 11.96 -3.24
CA SER A 91 14.76 12.62 -3.69
C SER A 91 15.89 12.16 -2.78
N PHE A 92 16.82 11.34 -3.29
CA PHE A 92 18.05 10.95 -2.59
C PHE A 92 19.21 11.86 -3.00
#